data_AF-A0A5D0U276-F1
#
_entry.id   AF-A0A5D0U276-F1
#
_cell.length_a   1.000
_cell.length_b   1.000
_cell.length_c   1.000
_cell.angle_alpha   90.00
_cell.angle_beta   90.00
_cell.angle_gamma   90.00
#
_symmetry.space_group_name_H-M   'P 1'
#
loop_
_entity.id
_entity.type
_entity.pdbx_description
1 polymer ?
#
loop_
_entity_poly.entity_id
_entity_poly.type
_entity_poly.pdbx_seq_one_letter_code
_entity_poly.pdbx_strand_id
1 'polypeptide(L)'
;MTLGPEPAADPDATPIVGTPAGAVPPVPGAPVPGAPMPGAPMPGAPMPGAPLPGVPGPGAPGPGGPAGARTRSGRTWHRFHYAVGVFLIAYGVTGLATGVLLWTDRRDEIEGYFASVGSGTATGVLVLVKAVEAALVLAAVAGVALRRDMLFVPALAGWMAGFAMFGVLDVFTARWGGLAEHLVYLAGFVLLLFLSYGLSAKAQLAGAAREAPDDPSAGSRGLTRTQEFALQAINRIPTGLTAPRPRPGRHD
;
A
#
# COMPACT_ATOMS: atom_id res chain seq x y z
N MET A 1 -46.38 33.23 42.35
CA MET A 1 -45.13 32.48 42.63
C MET A 1 -44.03 33.14 41.84
N THR A 2 -42.95 33.44 42.55
CA THR A 2 -41.84 34.35 42.28
C THR A 2 -40.98 33.95 41.08
N LEU A 3 -40.79 34.88 40.14
CA LEU A 3 -39.74 34.84 39.12
C LEU A 3 -38.40 35.19 39.79
N GLY A 4 -37.43 34.28 39.69
CA GLY A 4 -36.05 34.49 40.17
C GLY A 4 -35.24 35.39 39.22
N PRO A 5 -34.15 36.01 39.70
CA PRO A 5 -33.44 37.08 38.99
C PRO A 5 -32.53 36.59 37.85
N GLU A 6 -32.42 37.43 36.81
CA GLU A 6 -31.50 37.29 35.67
C GLU A 6 -30.02 37.18 36.09
N PRO A 7 -29.20 36.41 35.37
CA PRO A 7 -27.74 36.43 35.56
C PRO A 7 -27.12 37.69 34.94
N ALA A 8 -26.31 38.38 35.74
CA ALA A 8 -25.56 39.56 35.36
C ALA A 8 -24.55 39.29 34.24
N ALA A 9 -24.47 40.21 33.27
CA ALA A 9 -23.52 40.21 32.17
C ALA A 9 -22.10 40.52 32.67
N ASP A 10 -21.14 39.71 32.21
CA ASP A 10 -19.71 39.84 32.46
C ASP A 10 -19.13 41.07 31.72
N PRO A 11 -18.54 42.05 32.42
CA PRO A 11 -17.98 43.25 31.80
C PRO A 11 -16.59 43.09 31.16
N ASP A 12 -15.96 41.90 31.22
CA ASP A 12 -14.58 41.70 30.72
C ASP A 12 -14.48 41.02 29.32
N ALA A 13 -15.58 40.92 28.58
CA ALA A 13 -15.57 40.46 27.19
C ALA A 13 -14.98 41.54 26.25
N THR A 14 -13.67 41.48 26.02
CA THR A 14 -12.99 42.29 25.00
C THR A 14 -13.42 41.87 23.57
N PRO A 15 -13.82 42.82 22.70
CA PRO A 15 -14.25 42.51 21.35
C PRO A 15 -13.04 42.34 20.42
N ILE A 16 -12.90 41.16 19.79
CA ILE A 16 -11.98 40.97 18.67
C ILE A 16 -12.59 41.59 17.42
N VAL A 17 -12.05 42.76 17.06
CA VAL A 17 -12.37 43.51 15.85
C VAL A 17 -11.67 42.87 14.65
N GLY A 18 -12.47 42.49 13.65
CA GLY A 18 -12.00 41.97 12.36
C GLY A 18 -11.27 43.03 11.54
N THR A 19 -10.17 42.64 10.90
CA THR A 19 -9.38 43.48 10.00
C THR A 19 -9.94 43.40 8.57
N PRO A 20 -10.25 44.52 7.89
CA PRO A 20 -10.58 44.49 6.47
C PRO A 20 -9.29 44.44 5.63
N ALA A 21 -9.23 43.50 4.68
CA ALA A 21 -8.18 43.43 3.67
C ALA A 21 -8.27 44.64 2.72
N GLY A 22 -7.24 45.49 2.75
CA GLY A 22 -7.09 46.65 1.89
C GLY A 22 -6.87 46.27 0.44
N ALA A 23 -7.61 46.95 -0.43
CA ALA A 23 -7.49 46.89 -1.89
C ALA A 23 -6.15 47.46 -2.37
N VAL A 24 -5.53 46.79 -3.34
CA VAL A 24 -4.36 47.29 -4.09
C VAL A 24 -4.84 47.78 -5.46
N PRO A 25 -4.53 49.01 -5.89
CA PRO A 25 -4.91 49.51 -7.21
C PRO A 25 -3.99 48.97 -8.33
N PRO A 26 -4.47 48.88 -9.59
CA PRO A 26 -3.67 48.39 -10.72
C PRO A 26 -2.75 49.47 -11.30
N VAL A 27 -1.54 49.08 -11.69
CA VAL A 27 -0.59 49.96 -12.42
C VAL A 27 -0.65 49.64 -13.93
N PRO A 28 -0.84 50.63 -14.83
CA PRO A 28 -0.82 50.45 -16.28
C PRO A 28 0.61 50.35 -16.85
N GLY A 29 0.76 49.55 -17.92
CA GLY A 29 2.05 49.14 -18.48
C GLY A 29 2.78 50.14 -19.40
N ALA A 30 3.92 49.69 -19.92
CA ALA A 30 4.63 50.29 -21.05
C ALA A 30 5.13 49.17 -22.00
N PRO A 31 4.96 49.30 -23.33
CA PRO A 31 5.53 48.39 -24.31
C PRO A 31 6.95 48.83 -24.71
N VAL A 32 7.88 47.88 -24.87
CA VAL A 32 9.20 48.15 -25.49
C VAL A 32 9.24 47.52 -26.89
N PRO A 33 9.45 48.31 -27.96
CA PRO A 33 9.58 47.82 -29.34
C PRO A 33 10.90 47.09 -29.61
N GLY A 34 10.87 46.10 -30.50
CA GLY A 34 11.97 45.18 -30.78
C GLY A 34 13.07 45.66 -31.72
N ALA A 35 14.02 44.76 -31.99
CA ALA A 35 14.90 44.80 -33.14
C ALA A 35 15.11 43.38 -33.69
N PRO A 36 14.95 43.14 -35.01
CA PRO A 36 15.35 41.89 -35.64
C PRO A 36 16.84 41.94 -36.01
N MET A 37 17.62 40.90 -35.68
CA MET A 37 18.94 40.71 -36.29
C MET A 37 18.84 39.79 -37.53
N PRO A 38 19.44 40.18 -38.67
CA PRO A 38 19.48 39.36 -39.88
C PRO A 38 20.44 38.16 -39.75
N GLY A 39 20.05 37.04 -40.36
CA GLY A 39 20.86 35.83 -40.41
C GLY A 39 22.04 35.90 -41.40
N ALA A 40 23.04 35.07 -41.14
CA ALA A 40 24.03 34.66 -42.13
C ALA A 40 24.04 33.12 -42.19
N PRO A 41 23.94 32.49 -43.38
CA PRO A 41 24.08 31.05 -43.51
C PRO A 41 25.57 30.66 -43.55
N MET A 42 26.00 29.74 -42.69
CA MET A 42 27.29 29.06 -42.89
C MET A 42 27.09 27.75 -43.66
N PRO A 43 27.87 27.51 -44.75
CA PRO A 43 27.84 26.27 -45.52
C PRO A 43 28.38 25.08 -44.72
N GLY A 44 27.78 23.91 -44.94
CA GLY A 44 28.13 22.67 -44.27
C GLY A 44 29.43 22.02 -44.76
N ALA A 45 30.10 21.36 -43.83
CA ALA A 45 31.04 20.27 -44.11
C ALA A 45 30.63 19.06 -43.23
N PRO A 46 30.48 17.85 -43.77
CA PRO A 46 30.16 16.67 -42.97
C PRO A 46 31.44 16.17 -42.28
N MET A 47 31.49 16.21 -40.95
CA MET A 47 32.52 15.48 -40.19
C MET A 47 32.05 14.04 -39.88
N PRO A 48 32.89 13.03 -40.17
CA PRO A 48 32.63 11.63 -39.84
C PRO A 48 32.54 11.41 -38.32
N GLY A 49 31.57 10.58 -37.91
CA GLY A 49 31.26 10.31 -36.51
C GLY A 49 32.34 9.54 -35.76
N ALA A 50 32.65 10.02 -34.55
CA ALA A 50 33.19 9.23 -33.46
C ALA A 50 32.28 9.45 -32.22
N PRO A 51 31.79 8.41 -31.53
CA PRO A 51 30.98 8.60 -30.33
C PRO A 51 31.87 9.05 -29.17
N LEU A 52 31.68 10.29 -28.70
CA LEU A 52 32.23 10.73 -27.41
C LEU A 52 31.28 10.36 -26.26
N PRO A 53 31.79 9.89 -25.11
CA PRO A 53 30.95 9.53 -23.96
C PRO A 53 30.49 10.77 -23.17
N GLY A 54 29.16 10.96 -23.13
CA GLY A 54 28.36 11.40 -21.97
C GLY A 54 28.57 12.78 -21.33
N VAL A 55 27.55 13.66 -21.45
CA VAL A 55 27.04 14.47 -20.33
C VAL A 55 25.52 14.71 -20.54
N PRO A 56 24.61 14.23 -19.66
CA PRO A 56 23.22 14.67 -19.69
C PRO A 56 23.13 16.11 -19.14
N GLY A 57 22.82 17.08 -20.00
CA GLY A 57 22.48 18.44 -19.56
C GLY A 57 21.13 18.49 -18.83
N PRO A 58 20.89 19.49 -17.96
CA PRO A 58 19.65 19.61 -17.20
C PRO A 58 18.53 20.10 -18.13
N GLY A 59 17.67 19.18 -18.57
CA GLY A 59 16.41 19.53 -19.23
C GLY A 59 15.43 20.13 -18.21
N ALA A 60 15.01 21.36 -18.46
CA ALA A 60 13.95 22.04 -17.71
C ALA A 60 12.62 21.24 -17.75
N PRO A 61 11.82 21.24 -16.67
CA PRO A 61 10.56 20.51 -16.63
C PRO A 61 9.47 21.26 -17.42
N GLY A 62 9.00 20.66 -18.51
CA GLY A 62 7.74 21.05 -19.15
C GLY A 62 6.52 20.70 -18.28
N PRO A 63 5.36 21.35 -18.48
CA PRO A 63 4.21 21.25 -17.60
C PRO A 63 3.45 19.94 -17.83
N GLY A 64 3.92 18.86 -17.20
CA GLY A 64 3.17 17.64 -17.02
C GLY A 64 2.20 17.81 -15.85
N GLY A 65 0.91 17.99 -16.13
CA GLY A 65 -0.15 17.86 -15.12
C GLY A 65 -0.09 16.52 -14.37
N PRO A 66 -0.83 16.36 -13.25
CA PRO A 66 -0.71 15.22 -12.34
C PRO A 66 -1.31 13.93 -12.93
N ALA A 67 -0.68 13.38 -13.98
CA ALA A 67 -0.98 12.07 -14.55
C ALA A 67 -0.02 10.98 -14.02
N GLY A 68 1.07 11.36 -13.33
CA GLY A 68 2.09 10.43 -12.83
C GLY A 68 1.77 9.73 -11.50
N ALA A 69 0.77 10.20 -10.74
CA ALA A 69 0.41 9.58 -9.46
C ALA A 69 -0.46 8.32 -9.62
N ARG A 70 -1.26 8.25 -10.69
CA ARG A 70 -2.12 7.08 -10.99
C ARG A 70 -1.35 5.90 -11.60
N THR A 71 -0.20 6.14 -12.24
CA THR A 71 0.61 5.08 -12.88
C THR A 71 1.69 4.50 -11.97
N ARG A 72 2.00 5.15 -10.84
CA ARG A 72 2.88 4.60 -9.79
C ARG A 72 2.16 3.67 -8.81
N SER A 73 0.92 4.01 -8.43
CA SER A 73 0.09 3.21 -7.52
C SER A 73 -0.30 1.84 -8.10
N GLY A 74 -0.45 1.74 -9.43
CA GLY A 74 -0.66 0.45 -10.09
C GLY A 74 0.57 -0.47 -10.11
N ARG A 75 1.77 0.03 -9.77
CA ARG A 75 3.03 -0.71 -9.90
C ARG A 75 3.45 -1.46 -8.62
N THR A 76 2.95 -1.06 -7.44
CA THR A 76 3.18 -1.74 -6.15
C THR A 76 2.07 -2.72 -5.79
N TRP A 77 0.91 -2.62 -6.45
CA TRP A 77 -0.24 -3.46 -6.16
C TRP A 77 -0.10 -4.86 -6.77
N HIS A 78 0.44 -5.78 -5.99
CA HIS A 78 0.41 -7.21 -6.32
C HIS A 78 -0.93 -7.85 -5.93
N ARG A 79 -1.43 -8.81 -6.71
CA ARG A 79 -2.68 -9.55 -6.40
C ARG A 79 -2.67 -10.21 -5.01
N PHE A 80 -1.49 -10.45 -4.44
CA PHE A 80 -1.32 -10.91 -3.05
C PHE A 80 -1.93 -10.00 -1.99
N HIS A 81 -1.99 -8.69 -2.25
CA HIS A 81 -2.58 -7.69 -1.34
C HIS A 81 -4.07 -7.93 -1.10
N TYR A 82 -4.77 -8.61 -2.01
CA TYR A 82 -6.17 -8.99 -1.79
C TYR A 82 -6.34 -9.99 -0.66
N ALA A 83 -5.42 -10.96 -0.51
CA ALA A 83 -5.53 -11.96 0.53
C ALA A 83 -5.36 -11.34 1.92
N VAL A 84 -4.37 -10.47 2.07
CA VAL A 84 -4.14 -9.70 3.30
C VAL A 84 -5.34 -8.81 3.61
N GLY A 85 -5.82 -8.05 2.61
CA GLY A 85 -6.96 -7.17 2.77
C GLY A 85 -8.23 -7.91 3.17
N VAL A 86 -8.57 -9.01 2.49
CA VAL A 86 -9.76 -9.83 2.80
C VAL A 86 -9.66 -10.43 4.19
N PHE A 87 -8.49 -10.94 4.59
CA PHE A 87 -8.29 -11.47 5.93
C PHE A 87 -8.52 -10.39 7.01
N LEU A 88 -7.91 -9.21 6.86
CA LEU A 88 -8.07 -8.10 7.82
C LEU A 88 -9.53 -7.66 7.93
N ILE A 89 -10.25 -7.59 6.80
CA ILE A 89 -11.67 -7.26 6.78
C ILE A 89 -12.48 -8.35 7.49
N ALA A 90 -12.27 -9.62 7.16
CA ALA A 90 -13.02 -10.73 7.76
C ALA A 90 -12.77 -10.83 9.28
N TYR A 91 -11.51 -10.71 9.70
CA TYR A 91 -11.12 -10.70 11.11
C TYR A 91 -11.79 -9.54 11.86
N GLY A 92 -11.69 -8.32 11.33
CA GLY A 92 -12.26 -7.14 11.97
C GLY A 92 -13.80 -7.14 11.98
N VAL A 93 -14.45 -7.58 10.91
CA VAL A 93 -15.92 -7.76 10.87
C VAL A 93 -16.36 -8.80 11.90
N THR A 94 -15.62 -9.90 12.05
CA THR A 94 -15.90 -10.90 13.08
C THR A 94 -15.73 -10.30 14.48
N GLY A 95 -14.67 -9.51 14.72
CA GLY A 95 -14.45 -8.81 15.99
C GLY A 95 -15.55 -7.81 16.34
N LEU A 96 -16.05 -7.07 15.34
CA LEU A 96 -17.19 -6.17 15.49
C LEU A 96 -18.48 -6.93 15.78
N ALA A 97 -18.77 -7.98 15.00
CA ALA A 97 -19.96 -8.81 15.18
C ALA A 97 -19.99 -9.45 16.57
N THR A 98 -18.90 -10.08 16.99
CA THR A 98 -18.75 -10.64 18.35
C THR A 98 -18.86 -9.55 19.41
N GLY A 99 -18.33 -8.35 19.16
CA GLY A 99 -18.47 -7.20 20.05
C GLY A 99 -19.92 -6.75 20.25
N VAL A 100 -20.74 -6.81 19.19
CA VAL A 100 -22.18 -6.51 19.25
C VAL A 100 -22.95 -7.64 19.94
N LEU A 101 -22.63 -8.90 19.62
CA LEU A 101 -23.30 -10.06 20.19
C LEU A 101 -23.03 -10.23 21.69
N LEU A 102 -21.80 -9.93 22.14
CA LEU A 102 -21.36 -10.04 23.52
C LEU A 102 -21.25 -8.66 24.20
N TRP A 103 -22.11 -7.72 23.78
CA TRP A 103 -22.01 -6.32 24.20
C TRP A 103 -22.12 -6.13 25.73
N THR A 104 -23.07 -6.83 26.36
CA THR A 104 -23.30 -6.76 27.81
C THR A 104 -22.11 -7.32 28.58
N ASP A 105 -21.64 -8.52 28.20
CA ASP A 105 -20.56 -9.21 28.90
C ASP A 105 -19.27 -8.38 28.86
N ARG A 106 -18.96 -7.77 27.70
CA ARG A 106 -17.81 -6.88 27.56
C ARG A 106 -17.95 -5.58 28.35
N ARG A 107 -19.16 -5.04 28.44
CA ARG A 107 -19.43 -3.84 29.24
C ARG A 107 -19.20 -4.14 30.72
N ASP A 108 -19.70 -5.26 31.21
CA ASP A 108 -19.55 -5.68 32.61
C ASP A 108 -18.08 -5.93 32.96
N GLU A 109 -17.32 -6.54 32.04
CA GLU A 109 -15.87 -6.73 32.20
C GLU A 109 -15.14 -5.39 32.33
N ILE A 110 -15.44 -4.43 31.44
CA ILE A 110 -14.84 -3.09 31.46
C ILE A 110 -15.24 -2.35 32.75
N GLU A 111 -16.49 -2.46 33.18
CA GLU A 111 -16.94 -1.88 34.45
C GLU A 111 -16.18 -2.47 35.65
N GLY A 112 -15.82 -3.76 35.61
CA GLY A 112 -14.92 -4.38 36.59
C GLY A 112 -13.53 -3.74 36.65
N TYR A 113 -12.97 -3.31 35.52
CA TYR A 113 -11.68 -2.60 35.48
C TYR A 113 -11.79 -1.12 35.88
N PHE A 114 -12.94 -0.48 35.62
CA PHE A 114 -13.15 0.96 35.82
C PHE A 114 -14.16 1.29 36.93
N ALA A 115 -14.41 0.36 37.86
CA ALA A 115 -15.39 0.52 38.94
C ALA A 115 -15.14 1.80 39.79
N SER A 116 -13.90 2.29 39.83
CA SER A 116 -13.50 3.52 40.51
C SER A 116 -13.82 4.83 39.77
N VAL A 117 -14.17 4.79 38.48
CA VAL A 117 -14.28 5.96 37.60
C VAL A 117 -15.74 6.34 37.27
N GLY A 118 -16.72 5.55 37.73
CA GLY A 118 -18.16 5.84 37.63
C GLY A 118 -18.90 5.14 36.48
N SER A 119 -20.19 4.88 36.70
CA SER A 119 -21.06 3.93 35.96
C SER A 119 -21.38 4.25 34.48
N GLY A 120 -20.85 5.35 33.93
CA GLY A 120 -21.01 5.72 32.52
C GLY A 120 -19.79 5.42 31.63
N THR A 121 -18.62 5.24 32.25
CA THR A 121 -17.33 5.21 31.53
C THR A 121 -17.14 3.95 30.69
N ALA A 122 -17.59 2.79 31.19
CA ALA A 122 -17.45 1.52 30.49
C ALA A 122 -18.11 1.52 29.11
N THR A 123 -19.31 2.09 28.99
CA THR A 123 -19.98 2.28 27.69
C THR A 123 -19.17 3.15 26.76
N GLY A 124 -18.70 4.31 27.25
CA GLY A 124 -17.97 5.27 26.46
C GLY A 124 -16.66 4.69 25.92
N VAL A 125 -15.93 3.98 26.79
CA VAL A 125 -14.70 3.25 26.42
C VAL A 125 -15.00 2.17 25.40
N LEU A 126 -16.04 1.35 25.61
CA LEU A 126 -16.38 0.28 24.68
C LEU A 126 -16.80 0.83 23.30
N VAL A 127 -17.60 1.90 23.27
CA VAL A 127 -17.96 2.59 22.02
C VAL A 127 -16.73 3.14 21.32
N LEU A 128 -15.81 3.77 22.05
CA LEU A 128 -14.55 4.29 21.50
C LEU A 128 -13.70 3.18 20.89
N VAL A 129 -13.52 2.07 21.61
CA VAL A 129 -12.77 0.89 21.12
C VAL A 129 -13.41 0.35 19.85
N LYS A 130 -14.74 0.23 19.80
CA LYS A 130 -15.44 -0.25 18.61
C LYS A 130 -15.41 0.73 17.44
N ALA A 131 -15.40 2.04 17.71
CA ALA A 131 -15.16 3.04 16.68
C ALA A 131 -13.76 2.92 16.08
N VAL A 132 -12.74 2.66 16.91
CA VAL A 132 -11.37 2.40 16.44
C VAL A 132 -11.33 1.11 15.61
N GLU A 133 -11.89 -0.01 16.09
CA GLU A 133 -11.96 -1.27 15.33
C GLU A 133 -12.66 -1.07 13.97
N ALA A 134 -13.78 -0.34 13.95
CA ALA A 134 -14.50 -0.01 12.72
C ALA A 134 -13.64 0.82 11.76
N ALA A 135 -12.89 1.80 12.27
CA ALA A 135 -11.95 2.59 11.47
C ALA A 135 -10.82 1.71 10.88
N LEU A 136 -10.31 0.73 11.63
CA LEU A 136 -9.32 -0.23 11.12
C LEU A 136 -9.89 -1.10 10.00
N VAL A 137 -11.14 -1.56 10.14
CA VAL A 137 -11.85 -2.30 9.09
C VAL A 137 -12.05 -1.42 7.85
N LEU A 138 -12.50 -0.18 8.03
CA LEU A 138 -12.69 0.77 6.93
C LEU A 138 -11.37 1.08 6.22
N ALA A 139 -10.25 1.20 6.95
CA ALA A 139 -8.92 1.34 6.36
C ALA A 139 -8.55 0.12 5.50
N ALA A 140 -8.84 -1.09 5.96
CA ALA A 140 -8.62 -2.31 5.18
C ALA A 140 -9.52 -2.37 3.93
N VAL A 141 -10.81 -2.05 4.05
CA VAL A 141 -11.74 -1.95 2.91
C VAL A 141 -11.25 -0.91 1.90
N ALA A 142 -10.87 0.28 2.36
CA ALA A 142 -10.33 1.33 1.53
C ALA A 142 -9.01 0.93 0.86
N GLY A 143 -8.13 0.20 1.55
CA GLY A 143 -6.90 -0.36 0.99
C GLY A 143 -7.17 -1.29 -0.19
N VAL A 144 -8.14 -2.19 -0.06
CA VAL A 144 -8.58 -3.09 -1.14
C VAL A 144 -9.23 -2.31 -2.29
N ALA A 145 -10.18 -1.43 -1.99
CA ALA A 145 -10.97 -0.71 -2.98
C ALA A 145 -10.13 0.29 -3.79
N LEU A 146 -9.25 1.03 -3.11
CA LEU A 146 -8.39 2.05 -3.71
C LEU A 146 -7.06 1.48 -4.22
N ARG A 147 -6.80 0.18 -3.99
CA ARG A 147 -5.55 -0.49 -4.33
C ARG A 147 -4.33 0.23 -3.75
N ARG A 148 -4.43 0.63 -2.47
CA ARG A 148 -3.39 1.34 -1.72
C ARG A 148 -2.91 0.48 -0.56
N ASP A 149 -1.75 -0.12 -0.73
CA ASP A 149 -1.02 -0.92 0.25
C ASP A 149 -0.76 -0.17 1.56
N MET A 150 -0.46 1.13 1.50
CA MET A 150 -0.23 1.97 2.68
C MET A 150 -1.45 2.05 3.63
N LEU A 151 -2.66 1.79 3.15
CA LEU A 151 -3.86 1.78 4.00
C LEU A 151 -3.99 0.50 4.84
N PHE A 152 -3.22 -0.56 4.53
CA PHE A 152 -3.14 -1.73 5.40
C PHE A 152 -2.23 -1.53 6.61
N VAL A 153 -1.30 -0.58 6.54
CA VAL A 153 -0.39 -0.27 7.66
C VAL A 153 -1.15 0.12 8.92
N PRO A 154 -2.07 1.11 8.93
CA PRO A 154 -2.80 1.45 10.14
C PRO A 154 -3.67 0.29 10.62
N ALA A 155 -4.31 -0.47 9.72
CA ALA A 155 -5.11 -1.63 10.08
C ALA A 155 -4.27 -2.70 10.80
N LEU A 156 -3.17 -3.13 10.18
CA LEU A 156 -2.28 -4.14 10.73
C LEU A 156 -1.65 -3.66 12.05
N ALA A 157 -1.14 -2.43 12.08
CA ALA A 157 -0.53 -1.85 13.27
C ALA A 157 -1.54 -1.74 14.42
N GLY A 158 -2.78 -1.32 14.15
CA GLY A 158 -3.83 -1.22 15.15
C GLY A 158 -4.18 -2.57 15.77
N TRP A 159 -4.33 -3.62 14.95
CA TRP A 159 -4.56 -4.98 15.46
C TRP A 159 -3.37 -5.51 16.27
N MET A 160 -2.14 -5.29 15.79
CA MET A 160 -0.93 -5.67 16.54
C MET A 160 -0.81 -4.92 17.86
N ALA A 161 -1.15 -3.62 17.87
CA ALA A 161 -1.14 -2.81 19.09
C ALA A 161 -2.16 -3.33 20.12
N GLY A 162 -3.33 -3.82 19.68
CA GLY A 162 -4.30 -4.47 20.55
C GLY A 162 -3.71 -5.68 21.28
N PHE A 163 -3.13 -6.63 20.54
CA PHE A 163 -2.47 -7.81 21.14
C PHE A 163 -1.30 -7.43 22.06
N ALA A 164 -0.47 -6.47 21.63
CA ALA A 164 0.66 -6.00 22.42
C ALA A 164 0.20 -5.35 23.73
N MET A 165 -0.86 -4.54 23.69
CA MET A 165 -1.44 -3.92 24.88
C MET A 165 -1.91 -4.97 25.89
N PHE A 166 -2.63 -6.01 25.45
CA PHE A 166 -3.05 -7.10 26.34
C PHE A 166 -1.86 -7.84 26.95
N GLY A 167 -0.84 -8.18 26.15
CA GLY A 167 0.37 -8.80 26.68
C GLY A 167 1.10 -7.95 27.72
N VAL A 168 1.17 -6.64 27.50
CA VAL A 168 1.76 -5.69 28.48
C VAL A 168 0.94 -5.67 29.77
N LEU A 169 -0.39 -5.59 29.68
CA LEU A 169 -1.27 -5.62 30.85
C LEU A 169 -1.16 -6.91 31.63
N ASP A 170 -1.07 -8.06 30.97
CA ASP A 170 -0.91 -9.35 31.65
C ASP A 170 0.41 -9.47 32.40
N VAL A 171 1.49 -8.95 31.83
CA VAL A 171 2.81 -8.91 32.50
C VAL A 171 2.74 -8.03 33.75
N PHE A 172 2.20 -6.82 33.64
CA PHE A 172 2.09 -5.90 34.79
C PHE A 172 1.16 -6.42 35.89
N THR A 173 0.15 -7.21 35.53
CA THR A 173 -0.80 -7.82 36.48
C THR A 173 -0.40 -9.21 36.93
N ALA A 174 0.78 -9.71 36.51
CA ALA A 174 1.28 -11.06 36.78
C ALA A 174 0.30 -12.19 36.39
N ARG A 175 -0.53 -11.96 35.36
CA ARG A 175 -1.51 -12.91 34.83
C ARG A 175 -0.88 -13.82 33.78
N TRP A 176 0.02 -14.71 34.20
CA TRP A 176 0.75 -15.61 33.29
C TRP A 176 -0.15 -16.48 32.41
N GLY A 177 -1.32 -16.89 32.92
CA GLY A 177 -2.32 -17.63 32.13
C GLY A 177 -2.93 -16.76 31.03
N GLY A 178 -3.29 -15.52 31.34
CA GLY A 178 -3.79 -14.55 30.35
C GLY A 178 -2.72 -14.23 29.30
N LEU A 179 -1.47 -14.04 29.73
CA LEU A 179 -0.34 -13.82 28.82
C LEU A 179 -0.20 -14.96 27.81
N ALA A 180 -0.23 -16.21 28.29
CA ALA A 180 -0.13 -17.38 27.41
C ALA A 180 -1.28 -17.43 26.41
N GLU A 181 -2.50 -17.15 26.85
CA GLU A 181 -3.69 -17.08 26.00
C GLU A 181 -3.55 -16.00 24.91
N HIS A 182 -3.19 -14.77 25.27
CA HIS A 182 -3.01 -13.69 24.30
C HIS A 182 -1.85 -13.95 23.32
N LEU A 183 -0.78 -14.61 23.77
CA LEU A 183 0.30 -15.06 22.88
C LEU A 183 -0.17 -16.13 21.91
N VAL A 184 -1.02 -17.07 22.34
CA VAL A 184 -1.65 -18.06 21.45
C VAL A 184 -2.57 -17.37 20.45
N TYR A 185 -3.36 -16.38 20.86
CA TYR A 185 -4.20 -15.61 19.92
C TYR A 185 -3.37 -14.81 18.92
N LEU A 186 -2.30 -14.17 19.36
CA LEU A 186 -1.37 -13.48 18.46
C LEU A 186 -0.74 -14.47 17.47
N ALA A 187 -0.24 -15.61 17.95
CA ALA A 187 0.33 -16.65 17.10
C ALA A 187 -0.71 -17.19 16.10
N GLY A 188 -1.95 -17.42 16.54
CA GLY A 188 -3.07 -17.81 15.70
C GLY A 188 -3.36 -16.75 14.63
N PHE A 189 -3.46 -15.48 15.00
CA PHE A 189 -3.66 -14.38 14.06
C PHE A 189 -2.57 -14.35 12.99
N VAL A 190 -1.30 -14.42 13.41
CA VAL A 190 -0.15 -14.41 12.49
C VAL A 190 -0.19 -15.64 11.58
N LEU A 191 -0.46 -16.83 12.13
CA LEU A 191 -0.58 -18.07 11.37
C LEU A 191 -1.71 -17.99 10.34
N LEU A 192 -2.89 -17.50 10.72
CA LEU A 192 -4.02 -17.32 9.81
C LEU A 192 -3.71 -16.30 8.72
N LEU A 193 -2.99 -15.22 9.04
CA LEU A 193 -2.54 -14.23 8.07
C LEU A 193 -1.57 -14.87 7.06
N PHE A 194 -0.56 -15.62 7.54
CA PHE A 194 0.37 -16.36 6.69
C PHE A 194 -0.33 -17.40 5.83
N LEU A 195 -1.29 -18.14 6.40
CA LEU A 195 -2.05 -19.15 5.68
C LEU A 195 -2.91 -18.51 4.59
N SER A 196 -3.58 -17.40 4.90
CA SER A 196 -4.35 -16.61 3.92
C SER A 196 -3.46 -16.14 2.77
N TYR A 197 -2.25 -15.68 3.08
CA TYR A 197 -1.26 -15.26 2.09
C TYR A 197 -0.73 -16.44 1.25
N GLY A 198 -0.38 -17.56 1.88
CA GLY A 198 0.17 -18.76 1.24
C GLY A 198 -0.83 -19.49 0.36
N LEU A 199 -2.09 -19.62 0.80
CA LEU A 199 -3.18 -20.18 0.00
C LEU A 199 -3.46 -19.32 -1.24
N SER A 200 -3.37 -18.00 -1.11
CA SER A 200 -3.47 -17.09 -2.26
C SER A 200 -2.35 -17.31 -3.27
N ALA A 201 -1.10 -17.55 -2.81
CA ALA A 201 0.00 -17.88 -3.69
C ALA A 201 -0.18 -19.19 -4.45
N LYS A 202 -0.64 -20.24 -3.75
CA LYS A 202 -0.93 -21.53 -4.37
C LYS A 202 -2.07 -21.42 -5.39
N ALA A 203 -3.13 -20.68 -5.07
CA ALA A 203 -4.25 -20.45 -5.97
C ALA A 203 -3.81 -19.69 -7.23
N GLN A 204 -2.90 -18.73 -7.11
CA GLN A 204 -2.34 -17.99 -8.24
C GLN A 204 -1.49 -18.88 -9.15
N LEU A 205 -0.64 -19.74 -8.59
CA LEU A 205 0.15 -20.71 -9.38
C LEU A 205 -0.75 -21.70 -10.12
N ALA A 206 -1.80 -22.20 -9.45
CA ALA A 206 -2.78 -23.09 -10.07
C ALA A 206 -3.61 -22.38 -11.17
N GLY A 207 -3.89 -21.09 -11.01
CA GLY A 207 -4.56 -20.27 -12.03
C GLY A 207 -3.67 -20.03 -13.25
N ALA A 208 -2.40 -19.66 -13.05
CA ALA A 208 -1.44 -19.46 -14.13
C ALA A 208 -1.20 -20.73 -14.96
N ALA A 209 -1.15 -21.90 -14.31
CA ALA A 209 -1.04 -23.19 -15.00
C ALA A 209 -2.28 -23.55 -15.85
N ARG A 210 -3.46 -22.99 -15.53
CA ARG A 210 -4.70 -23.19 -16.29
C ARG A 210 -4.87 -22.20 -17.44
N GLU A 211 -4.25 -21.02 -17.34
CA GLU A 211 -4.26 -19.99 -18.38
C GLU A 211 -3.21 -20.18 -19.46
N ALA A 212 -2.22 -21.08 -19.26
CA ALA A 212 -1.28 -21.47 -20.30
C ALA A 212 -2.02 -22.31 -21.36
N PRO A 213 -2.27 -21.77 -22.58
CA PRO A 213 -2.78 -22.59 -23.66
C PRO A 213 -1.65 -23.51 -24.13
N ASP A 214 -2.00 -24.61 -24.81
CA ASP A 214 -1.08 -25.42 -25.62
C ASP A 214 -0.54 -24.62 -26.82
N ASP A 215 0.14 -23.50 -26.55
CA ASP A 215 0.82 -22.68 -27.55
C ASP A 215 2.32 -23.03 -27.52
N PRO A 216 2.82 -23.82 -28.48
CA PRO A 216 4.25 -24.16 -28.57
C PRO A 216 5.15 -22.92 -28.81
N SER A 217 4.58 -21.73 -29.07
CA SER A 217 5.33 -20.47 -29.16
C SER A 217 5.46 -19.72 -27.82
N ALA A 218 4.82 -20.17 -26.75
CA ALA A 218 4.94 -19.57 -25.42
C ALA A 218 6.31 -19.87 -24.76
N GLY A 219 7.00 -20.92 -25.20
CA GLY A 219 8.31 -21.32 -24.68
C GLY A 219 9.43 -20.28 -24.88
N SER A 220 9.24 -19.30 -25.78
CA SER A 220 10.25 -18.27 -26.08
C SER A 220 9.93 -16.89 -25.51
N ARG A 221 8.76 -16.65 -24.90
CA ARG A 221 8.35 -15.29 -24.47
C ARG A 221 8.72 -14.90 -23.03
N GLY A 222 9.36 -15.79 -22.27
CA GLY A 222 9.71 -15.55 -20.86
C GLY A 222 11.17 -15.77 -20.51
N LEU A 223 12.02 -16.07 -21.50
CA LEU A 223 13.43 -16.36 -21.27
C LEU A 223 14.20 -15.04 -21.21
N THR A 224 14.99 -14.85 -20.16
CA THR A 224 15.93 -13.72 -20.12
C THR A 224 16.85 -13.81 -21.33
N ARG A 225 17.32 -12.69 -21.91
CA ARG A 225 18.20 -12.69 -23.11
C ARG A 225 19.33 -13.73 -23.05
N THR A 226 19.85 -13.98 -21.85
CA THR A 226 20.89 -14.99 -21.61
C THR A 226 20.40 -16.42 -21.79
N GLN A 227 19.16 -16.72 -21.37
CA GLN A 227 18.53 -18.02 -21.59
C GLN A 227 18.16 -18.25 -23.06
N GLU A 228 17.71 -17.22 -23.78
CA GLU A 228 17.51 -17.29 -25.23
C GLU A 228 18.82 -17.61 -25.96
N PHE A 229 19.93 -16.98 -25.54
CA PHE A 229 21.26 -17.24 -26.10
C PHE A 229 21.75 -18.66 -25.79
N ALA A 230 21.51 -19.17 -24.58
CA ALA A 230 21.86 -20.53 -24.19
C ALA A 230 21.07 -21.58 -25.00
N LEU A 231 19.78 -21.35 -25.24
CA LEU A 231 18.95 -22.23 -26.05
C LEU A 231 19.34 -22.22 -27.54
N GLN A 232 19.70 -21.06 -28.07
CA GLN A 232 20.25 -20.97 -29.43
C GLN A 232 21.62 -21.65 -29.55
N ALA A 233 22.46 -21.59 -28.52
CA ALA A 233 23.76 -22.27 -28.51
C ALA A 233 23.59 -23.80 -28.53
N ILE A 234 22.62 -24.34 -27.79
CA ILE A 234 22.33 -25.78 -27.75
C ILE A 234 21.77 -26.26 -29.11
N ASN A 235 20.82 -25.52 -29.70
CA ASN A 235 20.25 -25.88 -31.01
C ASN A 235 21.22 -25.70 -32.19
N ARG A 236 22.37 -25.04 -31.97
CA ARG A 236 23.42 -24.86 -32.98
C ARG A 236 24.44 -26.01 -32.99
N ILE A 237 24.39 -26.93 -32.02
CA ILE A 237 25.26 -28.12 -32.02
C ILE A 237 24.83 -29.01 -33.20
N PRO A 238 25.65 -29.17 -34.26
CA PRO A 238 25.28 -29.98 -35.40
C PRO A 238 25.15 -31.44 -34.95
N THR A 239 24.05 -32.08 -35.33
CA THR A 239 23.82 -33.53 -35.27
C THR A 239 24.77 -34.31 -36.21
N GLY A 240 26.07 -34.04 -36.11
CA GLY A 240 27.11 -34.58 -36.99
C GLY A 240 28.03 -35.60 -36.33
N LEU A 241 27.87 -35.88 -35.03
CA LEU A 241 28.73 -36.84 -34.30
C LEU A 241 28.11 -38.24 -34.16
N THR A 242 27.00 -38.54 -34.85
CA THR A 242 26.32 -39.84 -34.79
C THR A 242 26.15 -40.48 -36.18
N ALA A 243 27.14 -40.35 -37.05
CA ALA A 243 27.19 -41.15 -38.28
C ALA A 243 27.94 -42.47 -37.99
N PRO A 244 27.38 -43.66 -38.31
CA PRO A 244 28.09 -44.94 -38.16
C PRO A 244 29.32 -45.00 -39.06
N ARG A 245 30.47 -45.40 -38.51
CA ARG A 245 31.72 -45.62 -39.27
C ARG A 245 31.47 -46.63 -40.42
N PRO A 246 31.88 -46.36 -41.67
CA PRO A 246 31.84 -47.36 -42.73
C PRO A 246 32.87 -48.46 -42.43
N ARG A 247 32.44 -49.72 -42.55
CA ARG A 247 33.31 -50.89 -42.41
C ARG A 247 34.17 -51.01 -43.69
N PRO A 248 35.50 -51.17 -43.60
CA PRO A 248 36.32 -51.32 -44.80
C PRO A 248 36.02 -52.65 -45.48
N GLY A 249 35.71 -52.58 -46.78
CA GLY A 249 35.49 -53.74 -47.64
C GLY A 249 36.78 -54.54 -47.84
N ARG A 250 36.66 -55.86 -47.77
CA ARG A 250 37.71 -56.83 -48.07
C ARG A 250 37.86 -56.87 -49.60
N HIS A 251 39.08 -56.63 -50.09
CA HIS A 251 39.43 -56.89 -51.48
C HIS A 251 39.80 -58.37 -51.59
N ASP A 252 39.11 -59.07 -52.50
CA ASP A 252 39.48 -60.41 -52.99
C ASP A 252 40.68 -60.33 -53.93
#